data_AF-A0A2E4EL69-F1
#
_entry.id   AF-A0A2E4EL69-F1
#
_cell.length_a   1.000
_cell.length_b   1.000
_cell.length_c   1.000
_cell.angle_alpha   90.00
_cell.angle_beta   90.00
_cell.angle_gamma   90.00
#
_symmetry.space_group_name_H-M   'P 1'
#
loop_
_entity.id
_entity.type
_entity.pdbx_description
1 polymer ?
#
loop_
_entity_poly.entity_id
_entity_poly.type
_entity_poly.pdbx_seq_one_letter_code
_entity_poly.pdbx_strand_id
1 'polypeptide(L)'
;MVKRIKILIGIILLFVAGFLREFIFESVNAKISALKLTDGNSQYELTSFLTGLNSWSPSSLYGLKFFLTFLFAFLFLALSLFLVKTIFREKEYLKITALFFGAIFALSFLIYGLGYLLGIPNKGYTISRYIIEFIESPLAVFFLLPALHLYRKNT
;
A
#
# COMPACT_ATOMS: atom_id res chain seq x y z
N MET A 1 -0.94 29.46 10.00
CA MET A 1 -2.18 28.65 10.09
C MET A 1 -2.33 27.64 8.94
N VAL A 2 -2.28 28.08 7.68
CA VAL A 2 -2.43 27.22 6.47
C VAL A 2 -1.50 26.01 6.41
N LYS A 3 -0.21 26.15 6.79
CA LYS A 3 0.74 25.02 6.82
C LYS A 3 0.30 23.89 7.75
N ARG A 4 -0.16 24.23 8.97
CA ARG A 4 -0.61 23.24 9.98
C ARG A 4 -1.86 22.50 9.50
N ILE A 5 -2.79 23.22 8.87
CA ILE A 5 -3.99 22.64 8.27
C ILE A 5 -3.62 21.66 7.15
N LYS A 6 -2.70 22.02 6.24
CA LYS A 6 -2.23 21.12 5.18
C LYS A 6 -1.61 19.84 5.73
N ILE A 7 -0.81 19.94 6.79
CA ILE A 7 -0.22 18.77 7.46
C ILE A 7 -1.32 17.89 8.05
N LEU A 8 -2.28 18.47 8.78
CA LEU A 8 -3.38 17.74 9.37
C LEU A 8 -4.22 17.01 8.30
N ILE A 9 -4.55 17.70 7.20
CA ILE A 9 -5.24 17.11 6.06
C ILE A 9 -4.43 15.94 5.48
N GLY A 10 -3.12 16.11 5.27
CA GLY A 10 -2.27 15.04 4.74
C GLY A 10 -2.22 13.81 5.66
N ILE A 11 -2.19 14.01 6.97
CA ILE A 11 -2.24 12.92 7.97
C ILE A 11 -3.60 12.21 7.91
N ILE A 12 -4.71 12.96 7.91
CA ILE A 12 -6.06 12.38 7.81
C ILE A 12 -6.19 11.56 6.52
N LEU A 13 -5.74 12.10 5.38
CA LEU A 13 -5.79 11.40 4.10
C LEU A 13 -4.97 10.11 4.10
N LEU A 14 -3.81 10.07 4.76
CA LEU A 14 -3.03 8.84 4.89
C LEU A 14 -3.76 7.77 5.71
N PHE A 15 -4.36 8.15 6.83
CA PHE A 15 -5.12 7.20 7.64
C PHE A 15 -6.35 6.69 6.89
N VAL A 16 -7.11 7.59 6.25
CA VAL A 16 -8.26 7.21 5.42
C VAL A 16 -7.82 6.28 4.29
N ALA A 17 -6.71 6.58 3.60
CA ALA A 17 -6.16 5.70 2.57
C ALA A 17 -5.76 4.33 3.13
N GLY A 18 -5.16 4.28 4.32
CA GLY A 18 -4.78 3.02 4.99
C GLY A 18 -5.98 2.18 5.38
N PHE A 19 -6.99 2.78 6.00
CA PHE A 19 -8.24 2.09 6.32
C PHE A 19 -8.96 1.59 5.08
N LEU A 20 -9.05 2.43 4.04
CA LEU A 20 -9.68 2.07 2.77
C LEU A 20 -8.94 0.91 2.10
N ARG A 21 -7.62 0.95 2.08
CA ARG A 21 -6.76 -0.11 1.58
C ARG A 21 -7.06 -1.42 2.30
N GLU A 22 -6.96 -1.41 3.63
CA GLU A 22 -7.19 -2.62 4.43
C GLU A 22 -8.60 -3.19 4.23
N PHE A 23 -9.61 -2.32 4.29
CA PHE A 23 -11.00 -2.70 4.06
C PHE A 23 -11.21 -3.38 2.69
N ILE A 24 -10.66 -2.82 1.61
CA ILE A 24 -10.79 -3.38 0.26
C ILE A 24 -10.05 -4.72 0.18
N PHE A 25 -8.80 -4.79 0.65
CA PHE A 25 -7.99 -6.01 0.55
C PHE A 25 -8.59 -7.18 1.35
N GLU A 26 -9.05 -6.92 2.58
CA GLU A 26 -9.68 -7.94 3.42
C GLU A 26 -11.02 -8.39 2.84
N SER A 27 -11.83 -7.46 2.33
CA SER A 27 -13.09 -7.79 1.65
C SER A 27 -12.85 -8.69 0.43
N VAL A 28 -11.91 -8.31 -0.45
CA VAL A 28 -11.55 -9.11 -1.63
C VAL A 28 -10.97 -10.47 -1.23
N ASN A 29 -10.12 -10.54 -0.21
CA ASN A 29 -9.58 -11.80 0.31
C ASN A 29 -10.68 -12.71 0.85
N ALA A 30 -11.65 -12.17 1.59
CA ALA A 30 -12.78 -12.92 2.11
C ALA A 30 -13.61 -13.52 0.97
N LYS A 31 -13.92 -12.74 -0.07
CA LYS A 31 -14.64 -13.23 -1.26
C LYS A 31 -13.88 -14.32 -2.00
N ILE A 32 -12.58 -14.13 -2.25
CA ILE A 32 -11.73 -15.15 -2.88
C ILE A 32 -11.75 -16.44 -2.05
N SER A 33 -11.61 -16.33 -0.73
CA SER A 33 -11.59 -17.49 0.17
C SER A 33 -12.92 -18.22 0.15
N ALA A 34 -14.04 -17.50 0.17
CA ALA A 34 -15.38 -18.08 0.07
C ALA A 34 -15.59 -18.80 -1.26
N LEU A 35 -15.22 -18.18 -2.39
CA LEU A 35 -15.31 -18.80 -3.72
C LEU A 35 -14.44 -20.06 -3.85
N LYS A 36 -13.28 -20.11 -3.20
CA LYS A 36 -12.41 -21.29 -3.19
C LYS A 36 -12.97 -22.45 -2.37
N LEU A 37 -13.64 -22.16 -1.26
CA LEU A 37 -14.19 -23.19 -0.37
C LEU A 37 -15.46 -23.85 -0.92
N THR A 38 -16.18 -23.17 -1.81
CA THR A 38 -17.46 -23.64 -2.36
C THR A 38 -17.38 -24.01 -3.84
N ASP A 39 -16.16 -24.22 -4.38
CA ASP A 39 -15.92 -24.48 -5.80
C ASP A 39 -16.64 -23.48 -6.73
N GLY A 40 -16.67 -22.21 -6.33
CA GLY A 40 -17.29 -21.12 -7.08
C GLY A 40 -18.75 -20.82 -6.71
N ASN A 41 -19.45 -21.69 -5.96
CA ASN A 41 -20.87 -21.53 -5.62
C ASN A 41 -21.09 -20.80 -4.29
N SER A 42 -20.32 -19.75 -4.02
CA SER A 42 -20.39 -19.03 -2.74
C SER A 42 -21.56 -18.05 -2.67
N GLN A 43 -22.39 -18.19 -1.63
CA GLN A 43 -23.42 -17.20 -1.24
C GLN A 43 -22.84 -15.99 -0.50
N TYR A 44 -21.54 -15.97 -0.21
CA TYR A 44 -20.89 -14.80 0.38
C TYR A 44 -20.87 -13.64 -0.63
N GLU A 45 -21.56 -12.56 -0.28
CA GLU A 45 -21.63 -11.33 -1.07
C GLU A 45 -20.91 -10.18 -0.37
N LEU A 46 -20.10 -9.47 -1.16
CA LEU A 46 -19.53 -8.20 -0.79
C LEU A 46 -20.65 -7.15 -0.69
N THR A 47 -20.59 -6.35 0.36
CA THR A 47 -21.51 -5.23 0.60
C THR A 47 -20.82 -3.89 0.29
N SER A 48 -21.54 -2.78 0.44
CA SER A 48 -21.03 -1.41 0.21
C SER A 48 -20.64 -1.13 -1.26
N PHE A 49 -19.65 -0.28 -1.51
CA PHE A 49 -19.20 0.10 -2.85
C PHE A 49 -18.48 -1.04 -3.60
N LEU A 50 -18.31 -2.21 -2.97
CA LEU A 50 -17.67 -3.39 -3.55
C LEU A 50 -18.67 -4.40 -4.16
N THR A 51 -19.97 -4.13 -4.10
CA THR A 51 -21.03 -5.01 -4.65
C THR A 51 -20.82 -5.33 -6.13
N GLY A 52 -20.26 -4.39 -6.90
CA GLY A 52 -19.91 -4.59 -8.31
C GLY A 52 -18.86 -5.68 -8.56
N LEU A 53 -18.15 -6.14 -7.51
CA LEU A 53 -17.19 -7.23 -7.58
C LEU A 53 -17.83 -8.61 -7.31
N ASN A 54 -19.11 -8.68 -6.96
CA ASN A 54 -19.75 -9.97 -6.62
C ASN A 54 -19.81 -10.94 -7.80
N SER A 55 -19.89 -10.44 -9.02
CA SER A 55 -19.91 -11.23 -10.25
C SER A 55 -18.50 -11.60 -10.77
N TRP A 56 -17.44 -11.17 -10.10
CA TRP A 56 -16.08 -11.37 -10.58
C TRP A 56 -15.56 -12.76 -10.26
N SER A 57 -14.84 -13.34 -11.22
CA SER A 57 -14.14 -14.63 -11.04
C SER A 57 -12.98 -14.52 -10.05
N PRO A 58 -12.54 -15.62 -9.41
CA PRO A 58 -11.36 -15.62 -8.54
C PRO A 58 -10.11 -15.05 -9.20
N SER A 59 -9.86 -15.38 -10.47
CA SER A 59 -8.72 -14.85 -11.24
C SER A 59 -8.82 -13.34 -11.44
N SER A 60 -10.01 -12.81 -11.73
CA SER A 60 -10.24 -11.37 -11.85
C SER A 60 -9.99 -10.65 -10.53
N LEU A 61 -10.42 -11.24 -9.40
CA LEU A 61 -10.18 -10.69 -8.07
C LEU A 61 -8.69 -10.70 -7.70
N TYR A 62 -7.94 -11.75 -8.07
CA TYR A 62 -6.48 -11.75 -7.93
C TYR A 62 -5.81 -10.65 -8.75
N GLY A 63 -6.23 -10.48 -10.02
CA GLY A 63 -5.73 -9.39 -10.87
C GLY A 63 -6.02 -8.01 -10.28
N LEU A 64 -7.23 -7.82 -9.74
CA LEU A 64 -7.61 -6.59 -9.05
C LEU A 64 -6.67 -6.29 -7.87
N LYS A 65 -6.32 -7.29 -7.06
CA LYS A 65 -5.39 -7.09 -5.93
C LYS A 65 -4.04 -6.54 -6.40
N PHE A 66 -3.47 -7.10 -7.46
CA PHE A 66 -2.20 -6.60 -8.00
C PHE A 66 -2.34 -5.16 -8.47
N PHE A 67 -3.40 -4.83 -9.21
CA PHE A 67 -3.67 -3.46 -9.64
C PHE A 67 -3.81 -2.50 -8.43
N LEU A 68 -4.56 -2.91 -7.41
CA LEU A 68 -4.74 -2.12 -6.19
C LEU A 68 -3.43 -1.91 -5.44
N THR A 69 -2.53 -2.88 -5.41
CA THR A 69 -1.18 -2.72 -4.83
C THR A 69 -0.43 -1.58 -5.51
N PHE A 70 -0.35 -1.57 -6.85
CA PHE A 70 0.29 -0.46 -7.56
C PHE A 70 -0.41 0.89 -7.29
N LEU A 71 -1.74 0.89 -7.28
CA LEU A 71 -2.53 2.10 -7.03
C LEU A 71 -2.28 2.66 -5.62
N PHE A 72 -2.32 1.81 -4.58
CA PHE A 72 -2.09 2.24 -3.21
C PHE A 72 -0.63 2.62 -2.97
N ALA A 73 0.34 1.89 -3.51
CA ALA A 73 1.74 2.28 -3.43
C ALA A 73 1.97 3.69 -4.01
N PHE A 74 1.38 3.98 -5.17
CA PHE A 74 1.44 5.32 -5.77
C PHE A 74 0.72 6.38 -4.92
N LEU A 75 -0.46 6.07 -4.40
CA LEU A 75 -1.22 6.95 -3.52
C LEU A 75 -0.43 7.31 -2.25
N PHE A 76 0.16 6.32 -1.59
CA PHE A 76 0.96 6.52 -0.38
C PHE A 76 2.24 7.29 -0.66
N LEU A 77 2.91 7.04 -1.79
CA LEU A 77 4.04 7.87 -2.24
C LEU A 77 3.60 9.32 -2.46
N ALA A 78 2.49 9.56 -3.16
CA ALA A 78 2.00 10.91 -3.46
C ALA A 78 1.64 11.67 -2.18
N LEU A 79 0.94 11.04 -1.24
CA LEU A 79 0.59 11.62 0.06
C LEU A 79 1.85 11.90 0.91
N SER A 80 2.83 11.00 0.87
CA SER A 80 4.11 11.17 1.58
C SER A 80 4.91 12.34 1.00
N LEU A 81 5.03 12.43 -0.32
CA LEU A 81 5.67 13.56 -0.99
C LEU A 81 4.97 14.89 -0.69
N PHE A 82 3.63 14.89 -0.64
CA PHE A 82 2.85 16.06 -0.24
C PHE A 82 3.19 16.53 1.18
N LEU A 83 3.27 15.60 2.15
CA LEU A 83 3.63 15.92 3.52
C LEU A 83 5.07 16.42 3.63
N VAL A 84 6.03 15.71 3.03
CA VAL A 84 7.45 16.08 3.06
C VAL A 84 7.68 17.45 2.43
N LYS A 85 7.05 17.73 1.27
CA LYS A 85 7.08 19.05 0.61
C LYS A 85 6.51 20.15 1.51
N THR A 86 5.47 19.84 2.27
CA THR A 86 4.82 20.82 3.16
C THR A 86 5.69 21.11 4.39
N ILE A 87 6.33 20.09 4.97
CA ILE A 87 7.11 20.19 6.21
C ILE A 87 8.47 20.84 5.95
N PHE A 88 9.24 20.28 5.03
CA PHE A 88 10.64 20.64 4.81
C PHE A 88 10.79 21.66 3.68
N ARG A 89 10.17 21.43 2.52
CA ARG A 89 10.22 22.24 1.26
C ARG A 89 11.45 22.04 0.37
N GLU A 90 12.52 21.43 0.86
CA GLU A 90 13.73 21.17 0.07
C GLU A 90 13.52 20.00 -0.90
N LYS A 91 14.03 20.14 -2.14
CA LYS A 91 13.90 19.11 -3.18
C LYS A 91 14.63 17.82 -2.85
N GLU A 92 15.71 17.90 -2.06
CA GLU A 92 16.49 16.74 -1.63
C GLU A 92 15.63 15.74 -0.85
N TYR A 93 14.83 16.20 0.10
CA TYR A 93 13.97 15.33 0.90
C TYR A 93 12.86 14.66 0.08
N LEU A 94 12.40 15.31 -1.00
CA LEU A 94 11.49 14.68 -1.95
C LEU A 94 12.16 13.53 -2.71
N LYS A 95 13.43 13.71 -3.12
CA LYS A 95 14.21 12.65 -3.77
C LYS A 95 14.44 11.48 -2.82
N ILE A 96 14.83 11.74 -1.57
CA ILE A 96 15.02 10.69 -0.55
C ILE A 96 13.72 9.92 -0.34
N THR A 97 12.59 10.63 -0.25
CA THR A 97 11.27 10.01 -0.08
C THR A 97 10.91 9.11 -1.27
N ALA A 98 11.05 9.62 -2.50
CA ALA A 98 10.77 8.83 -3.70
C ALA A 98 11.69 7.60 -3.81
N LEU A 99 12.98 7.76 -3.48
CA LEU A 99 13.95 6.67 -3.48
C LEU A 99 13.60 5.61 -2.42
N PHE A 100 13.23 6.02 -1.20
CA PHE A 100 12.84 5.12 -0.12
C PHE A 100 11.64 4.25 -0.51
N PHE A 101 10.55 4.86 -0.99
CA PHE A 101 9.36 4.13 -1.45
C PHE A 101 9.68 3.24 -2.66
N GLY A 102 10.38 3.78 -3.66
CA GLY A 102 10.75 3.05 -4.88
C GLY A 102 11.64 1.85 -4.59
N ALA A 103 12.63 1.99 -3.69
CA ALA A 103 13.53 0.91 -3.31
C ALA A 103 12.81 -0.22 -2.58
N ILE A 104 11.92 0.10 -1.63
CA ILE A 104 11.16 -0.93 -0.91
C ILE A 104 10.14 -1.61 -1.83
N PHE A 105 9.49 -0.84 -2.73
CA PHE A 105 8.59 -1.40 -3.74
C PHE A 105 9.34 -2.39 -4.66
N ALA A 106 10.50 -1.97 -5.18
CA ALA A 106 11.35 -2.83 -6.01
C ALA A 106 11.83 -4.07 -5.25
N LEU A 107 12.23 -3.93 -3.97
CA LEU A 107 12.63 -5.05 -3.13
C LEU A 107 11.49 -6.06 -2.94
N SER A 108 10.27 -5.60 -2.69
CA SER A 108 9.09 -6.47 -2.60
C SER A 108 8.88 -7.25 -3.90
N PHE A 109 8.97 -6.58 -5.05
CA PHE A 109 8.82 -7.22 -6.36
C PHE A 109 9.92 -8.27 -6.62
N LEU A 110 11.17 -7.97 -6.27
CA LEU A 110 12.29 -8.91 -6.37
C LEU A 110 12.09 -10.14 -5.49
N ILE A 111 11.63 -9.98 -4.26
CA ILE A 111 11.36 -11.09 -3.34
C ILE A 111 10.25 -11.98 -3.87
N TYR A 112 9.18 -11.39 -4.42
CA TYR A 112 8.11 -12.15 -5.07
C TYR A 112 8.66 -12.98 -6.24
N GLY A 113 9.44 -12.36 -7.13
CA GLY A 113 10.06 -13.03 -8.28
C GLY A 113 11.03 -14.15 -7.88
N LEU A 114 11.88 -13.90 -6.88
CA LEU A 114 12.80 -14.91 -6.34
C LEU A 114 12.04 -16.11 -5.75
N GLY A 115 10.93 -15.88 -5.05
CA GLY A 115 10.10 -16.97 -4.54
C GLY A 115 9.56 -17.87 -5.64
N TYR A 116 9.21 -17.29 -6.80
CA TYR A 116 8.79 -18.05 -7.97
C TYR A 116 9.96 -18.86 -8.57
N LEU A 117 11.13 -18.23 -8.75
CA LEU A 117 12.33 -18.88 -9.30
C LEU A 117 12.87 -20.02 -8.42
N LEU A 118 12.74 -19.90 -7.11
CA LEU A 118 13.21 -20.89 -6.13
C LEU A 118 12.18 -22.00 -5.86
N GLY A 119 11.04 -22.02 -6.55
CA GLY A 119 10.00 -23.03 -6.35
C GLY A 119 9.25 -22.92 -5.00
N ILE A 120 9.31 -21.76 -4.35
CA ILE A 120 8.62 -21.47 -3.07
C ILE A 120 7.68 -20.24 -3.19
N PRO A 121 6.77 -20.21 -4.19
CA PRO A 121 5.99 -19.02 -4.54
C PRO A 121 5.14 -18.49 -3.38
N ASN A 122 4.58 -19.39 -2.55
CA ASN A 122 3.79 -18.99 -1.38
C ASN A 122 4.62 -18.21 -0.35
N LYS A 123 5.85 -18.63 -0.09
CA LYS A 123 6.75 -17.94 0.87
C LYS A 123 7.19 -16.59 0.29
N GLY A 124 7.57 -16.56 -0.99
CA GLY A 124 7.93 -15.32 -1.68
C GLY A 124 6.81 -14.29 -1.64
N TYR A 125 5.59 -14.72 -1.98
CA TYR A 125 4.38 -13.88 -1.90
C TYR A 125 4.10 -13.36 -0.50
N THR A 126 4.18 -14.21 0.53
CA THR A 126 3.93 -13.77 1.91
C THR A 126 4.93 -12.72 2.36
N ILE A 127 6.23 -12.92 2.09
CA ILE A 127 7.27 -11.96 2.48
C ILE A 127 7.14 -10.67 1.67
N SER A 128 6.94 -10.74 0.35
CA SER A 128 6.74 -9.56 -0.49
C SER A 128 5.53 -8.75 -0.04
N ARG A 129 4.45 -9.44 0.37
CA ARG A 129 3.23 -8.81 0.89
C ARG A 129 3.50 -8.03 2.18
N TYR A 130 4.24 -8.58 3.14
CA TYR A 130 4.55 -7.83 4.37
C TYR A 130 5.39 -6.57 4.11
N ILE A 131 6.32 -6.65 3.15
CA ILE A 131 7.16 -5.51 2.77
C ILE A 131 6.32 -4.43 2.08
N ILE A 132 5.41 -4.82 1.19
CA ILE A 132 4.57 -3.84 0.48
C ILE A 132 3.54 -3.20 1.42
N GLU A 133 2.99 -3.97 2.34
CA GLU A 133 2.07 -3.48 3.38
C GLU A 133 2.68 -2.36 4.22
N PHE A 134 3.98 -2.43 4.51
CA PHE A 134 4.66 -1.37 5.23
C PHE A 134 4.64 -0.04 4.47
N ILE A 135 4.95 -0.03 3.17
CA ILE A 135 4.98 1.22 2.38
C ILE A 135 3.59 1.71 1.98
N GLU A 136 2.61 0.81 1.90
CA GLU A 136 1.19 1.14 1.72
C GLU A 136 0.49 1.49 3.05
N SER A 137 1.23 2.00 4.02
CA SER A 137 0.69 2.38 5.32
C SER A 137 1.15 3.77 5.76
N PRO A 138 0.41 4.42 6.67
CA PRO A 138 0.85 5.66 7.31
C PRO A 138 2.20 5.51 8.05
N LEU A 139 2.56 4.29 8.45
CA LEU A 139 3.78 4.04 9.21
C LEU A 139 5.02 4.42 8.42
N ALA A 140 5.08 4.11 7.12
CA ALA A 140 6.24 4.43 6.29
C ALA A 140 6.61 5.91 6.35
N VAL A 141 5.63 6.82 6.25
CA VAL A 141 5.90 8.26 6.35
C VAL A 141 6.18 8.70 7.79
N PHE A 142 5.59 8.04 8.80
CA PHE A 142 5.86 8.35 10.20
C PHE A 142 7.25 7.94 10.66
N PHE A 143 7.87 6.93 10.04
CA PHE A 143 9.29 6.65 10.21
C PHE A 143 10.17 7.61 9.43
N LEU A 144 9.75 7.96 8.21
CA LEU A 144 10.53 8.82 7.32
C LEU A 144 10.65 10.26 7.83
N LEU A 145 9.57 10.86 8.35
CA LEU A 145 9.58 12.27 8.78
C LEU A 145 10.59 12.55 9.91
N PRO A 146 10.65 11.78 11.01
CA PRO A 146 11.69 11.92 12.03
C PRO A 146 13.09 11.66 11.48
N ALA A 147 13.26 10.65 10.60
CA ALA A 147 14.55 10.36 9.99
C ALA A 147 15.09 11.54 9.17
N LEU A 148 14.24 12.16 8.35
CA LEU A 148 14.57 13.37 7.60
C LEU A 148 14.85 14.56 8.51
N HIS A 149 14.10 14.69 9.60
CA HIS A 149 14.34 15.74 10.59
C HIS A 149 15.71 15.60 11.27
N LEU A 150 16.09 14.38 11.65
CA LEU A 150 17.39 14.08 12.23
C LEU A 150 18.51 14.30 11.23
N TYR A 151 18.34 13.86 9.98
CA TYR A 151 19.29 14.10 8.90
C TYR A 151 19.57 15.60 8.74
N ARG A 152 18.51 16.43 8.67
CA ARG A 152 18.64 17.90 8.59
C ARG A 152 19.39 18.51 9.77
N LYS A 153 19.33 17.92 10.96
CA LYS A 153 20.02 18.44 12.15
C LYS A 153 21.53 18.19 12.08
N ASN A 154 21.96 17.14 11.38
CA ASN A 154 23.34 16.67 11.35
C ASN A 154 24.10 17.10 10.08
N THR A 155 23.45 17.81 9.17
CA THR A 155 24.02 18.40 7.93
C THR A 155 23.87 19.91 7.97
#